data_AF-A0AA97FPS6-F1
#
_entry.id   AF-A0AA97FPS6-F1
#
_cell.length_a   1.000
_cell.length_b   1.000
_cell.length_c   1.000
_cell.angle_alpha   90.00
_cell.angle_beta   90.00
_cell.angle_gamma   90.00
#
_symmetry.space_group_name_H-M   'P 1'
#
loop_
_entity.id
_entity.type
_entity.pdbx_description
1 polymer ?
#
loop_
_entity_poly.entity_id
_entity_poly.type
_entity_poly.pdbx_seq_one_letter_code
_entity_poly.pdbx_strand_id
1 'polypeptide(L)'
;MSEDATIAALGARLREVRSAMGLNASKMAALWKLERKTWERYEHGEGVPKATVLMDLVKRGVNAKWLVTGEGTLAGTGASVTAGDPAATRVAIYNVAYLLAQESPRINLDPEDFALTFQDLFDQLQQQEEEQQDEQVASLAVQRLLREGGG
;
A
#
# COMPACT_ATOMS: atom_id res chain seq x y z
N MET A 1 22.86 17.58 -5.75
CA MET A 1 23.19 16.95 -4.45
C MET A 1 24.47 16.14 -4.62
N SER A 2 25.39 16.16 -3.66
CA SER A 2 26.57 15.28 -3.70
C SER A 2 26.17 13.83 -3.41
N GLU A 3 26.98 12.88 -3.89
CA GLU A 3 26.79 11.46 -3.64
C GLU A 3 26.76 11.16 -2.13
N ASP A 4 27.68 11.75 -1.37
CA ASP A 4 27.76 11.64 0.09
C ASP A 4 26.46 12.07 0.79
N ALA A 5 25.83 13.16 0.33
CA ALA A 5 24.56 13.63 0.89
C ALA A 5 23.42 12.64 0.62
N THR A 6 23.46 11.93 -0.51
CA THR A 6 22.46 10.92 -0.88
C THR A 6 22.60 9.67 -0.01
N ILE A 7 23.83 9.22 0.23
CA ILE A 7 24.13 8.05 1.08
C ILE A 7 23.80 8.35 2.55
N ALA A 8 24.13 9.54 3.04
CA ALA A 8 23.74 10.00 4.38
C ALA A 8 22.21 10.02 4.57
N ALA A 9 21.46 10.51 3.58
CA ALA A 9 20.00 10.52 3.63
C ALA A 9 19.40 9.11 3.66
N LEU A 10 19.96 8.17 2.88
CA LEU A 10 19.58 6.76 2.95
C LEU A 10 19.88 6.15 4.33
N GLY A 11 21.05 6.45 4.90
CA GLY A 11 21.44 5.99 6.23
C GLY A 11 20.48 6.46 7.32
N ALA A 12 20.07 7.73 7.28
CA ALA A 12 19.07 8.27 8.19
C ALA A 12 17.75 7.48 8.13
N ARG A 13 17.27 7.15 6.92
CA ARG A 13 16.04 6.36 6.74
C ARG A 13 16.18 4.92 7.24
N LEU A 14 17.34 4.29 7.10
CA LEU A 14 17.59 2.97 7.69
C LEU A 14 17.53 2.99 9.22
N ARG A 15 18.03 4.08 9.83
CA ARG A 15 17.92 4.29 11.28
C ARG A 15 16.47 4.45 11.72
N GLU A 16 15.66 5.15 10.94
CA GLU A 16 14.22 5.28 11.18
C GLU A 16 13.52 3.91 11.09
N VAL A 17 13.81 3.12 10.04
CA VAL A 17 13.28 1.75 9.88
C VAL A 17 13.63 0.89 11.10
N ARG A 18 14.89 0.89 11.53
CA ARG A 18 15.31 0.13 12.71
C ARG A 18 14.54 0.56 13.97
N SER A 19 14.34 1.87 14.14
CA SER A 19 13.62 2.44 15.28
C SER A 19 12.14 2.04 15.25
N ALA A 20 11.50 2.09 14.07
CA ALA A 20 10.12 1.65 13.86
C ALA A 20 9.92 0.15 14.14
N MET A 21 10.93 -0.67 13.88
CA MET A 21 10.92 -2.11 14.23
C MET A 21 11.19 -2.39 15.72
N GLY A 22 11.49 -1.37 16.53
CA GLY A 22 11.83 -1.53 17.95
C GLY A 22 13.14 -2.28 18.19
N LEU A 23 14.05 -2.28 17.22
CA LEU A 23 15.30 -3.04 17.27
C LEU A 23 16.51 -2.15 17.63
N ASN A 24 17.46 -2.73 18.37
CA ASN A 24 18.80 -2.15 18.48
C ASN A 24 19.66 -2.54 17.27
N ALA A 25 20.79 -1.85 17.07
CA ALA A 25 21.65 -2.06 15.90
C ALA A 25 22.16 -3.51 15.78
N SER A 26 22.47 -4.16 16.90
CA SER A 26 22.91 -5.56 16.91
C SER A 26 21.81 -6.52 16.43
N LYS A 27 20.57 -6.36 16.91
CA LYS A 27 19.43 -7.18 16.49
C LYS A 27 19.07 -6.94 15.02
N MET A 28 19.19 -5.71 14.56
CA MET A 28 18.95 -5.36 13.16
C MET A 28 20.00 -6.00 12.24
N ALA A 29 21.29 -5.89 12.58
CA ALA A 29 22.38 -6.50 11.82
C ALA A 29 22.25 -8.03 11.73
N ALA A 30 21.79 -8.67 12.81
CA ALA A 30 21.61 -10.12 12.87
C ALA A 30 20.62 -10.67 11.84
N LEU A 31 19.62 -9.88 11.41
CA LEU A 31 18.67 -10.29 10.37
C LEU A 31 19.34 -10.66 9.04
N TRP A 32 20.52 -10.09 8.77
CA TRP A 32 21.31 -10.34 7.55
C TRP A 32 22.68 -10.94 7.83
N LYS A 33 22.90 -11.50 9.03
CA LYS A 33 24.20 -12.04 9.48
C LYS A 33 25.34 -11.03 9.32
N LEU A 34 25.05 -9.75 9.57
CA LEU A 34 26.03 -8.67 9.56
C LEU A 34 26.54 -8.40 10.97
N GLU A 35 27.73 -7.80 11.07
CA GLU A 35 28.20 -7.23 12.32
C GLU A 35 27.44 -5.95 12.66
N ARG A 36 27.28 -5.64 13.95
CA ARG A 36 26.69 -4.38 14.43
C ARG A 36 27.33 -3.17 13.75
N LYS A 37 28.67 -3.16 13.65
CA LYS A 37 29.44 -2.06 13.06
C LYS A 37 29.12 -1.86 11.57
N THR A 38 28.83 -2.94 10.83
CA THR A 38 28.41 -2.84 9.43
C THR A 38 27.07 -2.13 9.30
N TRP A 39 26.12 -2.47 10.17
CA TRP A 39 24.81 -1.80 10.17
C TRP A 39 24.92 -0.32 10.56
N GLU A 40 25.70 0.01 11.58
CA GLU A 40 25.92 1.40 12.01
C GLU A 40 26.59 2.24 10.93
N ARG A 41 27.53 1.69 10.16
CA ARG A 41 28.10 2.38 8.99
C ARG A 41 27.04 2.73 7.96
N TYR A 42 26.08 1.85 7.70
CA TYR A 42 24.97 2.17 6.81
C TYR A 42 24.14 3.32 7.38
N GLU A 43 23.81 3.30 8.67
CA GLU A 43 23.02 4.37 9.30
C GLU A 43 23.71 5.74 9.31
N HIS A 44 25.04 5.77 9.37
CA HIS A 44 25.82 7.01 9.32
C HIS A 44 26.14 7.48 7.90
N GLY A 45 25.72 6.75 6.88
CA GLY A 45 26.04 7.05 5.48
C GLY A 45 27.49 6.80 5.10
N GLU A 46 28.23 6.04 5.92
CA GLU A 46 29.64 5.67 5.68
C GLU A 46 29.78 4.41 4.80
N GLY A 47 28.66 3.92 4.26
CA GLY A 47 28.61 2.76 3.39
C GLY A 47 27.23 2.57 2.76
N VAL A 48 27.21 1.92 1.60
CA VAL A 48 25.99 1.63 0.85
C VAL A 48 25.49 0.21 1.22
N PRO A 49 24.23 0.05 1.63
CA PRO A 49 23.64 -1.27 1.88
C PRO A 49 23.61 -2.10 0.59
N LYS A 50 23.80 -3.41 0.73
CA LYS A 50 23.55 -4.32 -0.40
C LYS A 50 22.08 -4.25 -0.81
N ALA A 51 21.81 -4.31 -2.12
CA ALA A 51 20.45 -4.32 -2.65
C ALA A 51 19.56 -5.41 -2.00
N THR A 52 20.14 -6.55 -1.62
CA THR A 52 19.43 -7.63 -0.92
C THR A 52 18.85 -7.20 0.43
N VAL A 53 19.54 -6.33 1.18
CA VAL A 53 19.04 -5.76 2.44
C VAL A 53 17.81 -4.89 2.15
N LEU A 54 17.90 -4.02 1.14
CA LEU A 54 16.81 -3.13 0.76
C LEU A 54 15.57 -3.91 0.28
N MET A 55 15.76 -4.93 -0.56
CA MET A 55 14.68 -5.81 -1.01
C MET A 55 13.99 -6.52 0.15
N ASP A 56 14.74 -7.03 1.12
CA ASP A 56 14.17 -7.68 2.30
C ASP A 56 13.42 -6.71 3.21
N LEU A 57 13.87 -5.45 3.32
CA LEU A 57 13.12 -4.42 4.04
C LEU A 57 11.77 -4.15 3.36
N VAL A 58 11.75 -4.07 2.03
CA VAL A 58 10.50 -3.90 1.26
C VAL A 58 9.56 -5.09 1.48
N LYS A 59 10.07 -6.33 1.45
CA LYS A 59 9.29 -7.53 1.77
C LYS A 59 8.73 -7.54 3.20
N ARG A 60 9.37 -6.83 4.12
CA ARG A 60 8.92 -6.63 5.51
C ARG A 60 7.96 -5.46 5.67
N GLY A 61 7.52 -4.84 4.57
CA GLY A 61 6.52 -3.77 4.57
C GLY A 61 7.10 -2.35 4.63
N VAL A 62 8.40 -2.17 4.37
CA VAL A 62 8.97 -0.81 4.21
C VAL A 62 8.67 -0.28 2.80
N ASN A 63 8.27 0.98 2.70
CA ASN A 63 7.96 1.61 1.42
C ASN A 63 9.23 1.78 0.58
N ALA A 64 9.28 1.15 -0.60
CA ALA A 64 10.45 1.23 -1.48
C ALA A 64 10.72 2.66 -1.97
N LYS A 65 9.67 3.41 -2.34
CA LYS A 65 9.79 4.81 -2.80
C LYS A 65 10.39 5.67 -1.69
N TRP A 66 9.77 5.66 -0.50
CA TRP A 66 10.28 6.42 0.63
C TRP A 66 11.69 6.00 1.03
N LEU A 67 12.00 4.70 1.04
CA LEU A 67 13.33 4.22 1.43
C LEU A 67 14.43 4.76 0.51
N VAL A 68 14.17 4.85 -0.80
CA VAL A 68 15.16 5.29 -1.79
C VAL A 68 15.17 6.81 -1.95
N THR A 69 14.02 7.46 -2.00
CA THR A 69 13.91 8.89 -2.32
C THR A 69 13.63 9.79 -1.11
N GLY A 70 13.12 9.24 -0.03
CA GLY A 70 12.61 9.99 1.13
C GLY A 70 11.21 10.57 0.93
N GLU A 71 10.58 10.35 -0.23
CA GLU A 71 9.23 10.84 -0.49
C GLU A 71 8.17 9.86 0.01
N GLY A 72 7.15 10.37 0.71
CA GLY A 72 6.06 9.56 1.27
C GLY A 72 6.31 9.18 2.72
N THR A 73 5.89 7.98 3.12
CA THR A 73 5.98 7.49 4.51
C THR A 73 6.78 6.19 4.60
N LEU A 74 7.37 5.93 5.78
CA LEU A 74 8.23 4.79 6.07
C LEU A 74 7.57 3.43 5.86
N ALA A 75 6.37 3.28 6.42
CA ALA A 75 5.56 2.12 6.14
C ALA A 75 5.22 2.16 4.66
N GLY A 76 5.57 1.07 3.96
CA GLY A 76 4.89 0.73 2.72
C GLY A 76 3.44 0.79 3.10
N THR A 77 2.69 1.67 2.46
CA THR A 77 1.26 1.68 2.60
C THR A 77 0.80 0.27 2.21
N GLY A 78 0.69 -0.64 3.19
CA GLY A 78 -0.56 -1.36 3.38
C GLY A 78 -1.56 -0.23 3.39
N ALA A 79 -2.24 -0.08 2.25
CA ALA A 79 -2.95 1.13 1.87
C ALA A 79 -3.59 1.71 3.12
N SER A 80 -3.25 2.96 3.46
CA SER A 80 -4.23 3.75 4.16
C SER A 80 -5.38 3.81 3.16
N VAL A 81 -6.36 2.93 3.35
CA VAL A 81 -7.60 2.94 2.60
C VAL A 81 -8.31 4.19 3.06
N THR A 82 -7.90 5.33 2.52
CA THR A 82 -8.72 6.54 2.60
C THR A 82 -9.89 6.24 1.70
N ALA A 83 -11.09 6.17 2.29
CA ALA A 83 -12.33 6.07 1.52
C ALA A 83 -12.31 7.14 0.41
N GLY A 84 -12.31 6.70 -0.86
CA GLY A 84 -12.33 7.58 -2.02
C GLY A 84 -11.24 7.37 -3.09
N ASP A 85 -10.21 6.53 -2.87
CA ASP A 85 -9.29 6.11 -3.94
C ASP A 85 -9.73 4.75 -4.53
N PRO A 86 -10.25 4.71 -5.77
CA PRO A 86 -10.75 3.47 -6.38
C PRO A 86 -9.68 2.38 -6.50
N ALA A 87 -8.41 2.76 -6.74
CA ALA A 87 -7.33 1.79 -6.88
C ALA A 87 -6.93 1.20 -5.52
N ALA A 88 -6.86 2.03 -4.48
CA ALA A 88 -6.62 1.58 -3.12
C ALA A 88 -7.75 0.70 -2.58
N THR A 89 -9.01 1.03 -2.91
CA THR A 89 -10.19 0.23 -2.57
C THR A 89 -10.12 -1.16 -3.20
N ARG A 90 -9.78 -1.26 -4.50
CA ARG A 90 -9.60 -2.55 -5.18
C ARG A 90 -8.54 -3.43 -4.50
N VAL A 91 -7.38 -2.86 -4.17
CA VAL A 91 -6.31 -3.58 -3.48
C VAL A 91 -6.75 -4.07 -2.09
N ALA A 92 -7.49 -3.25 -1.35
CA ALA A 92 -8.01 -3.64 -0.05
C ALA A 92 -9.04 -4.78 -0.15
N ILE A 93 -9.94 -4.70 -1.13
CA ILE A 93 -10.95 -5.72 -1.42
C ILE A 93 -10.28 -7.04 -1.77
N TYR A 94 -9.30 -7.03 -2.67
CA TYR A 94 -8.52 -8.21 -3.03
C TYR A 94 -7.86 -8.86 -1.81
N ASN A 95 -7.13 -8.07 -1.00
CA ASN A 95 -6.41 -8.61 0.16
C ASN A 95 -7.37 -9.20 1.22
N VAL A 96 -8.50 -8.54 1.47
CA VAL A 96 -9.52 -9.04 2.40
C VAL A 96 -10.13 -10.34 1.87
N ALA A 97 -10.51 -10.39 0.59
CA ALA A 97 -11.09 -11.59 -0.01
C ALA A 97 -10.11 -12.77 0.00
N TYR A 98 -8.84 -12.52 -0.34
CA TYR A 98 -7.78 -13.51 -0.29
C TYR A 98 -7.61 -14.12 1.11
N LEU A 99 -7.54 -13.27 2.14
CA LEU A 99 -7.42 -13.72 3.54
C LEU A 99 -8.67 -14.48 3.99
N LEU A 100 -9.87 -14.06 3.57
CA LEU A 100 -11.11 -14.76 3.87
C LEU A 100 -11.13 -16.17 3.27
N ALA A 101 -10.67 -16.33 2.03
CA ALA A 101 -10.57 -17.65 1.40
C ALA A 101 -9.58 -18.57 2.12
N GLN A 102 -8.46 -18.02 2.59
CA GLN A 102 -7.45 -18.78 3.32
C GLN A 102 -7.95 -19.28 4.69
N GLU A 103 -8.68 -18.44 5.43
CA GLU A 103 -9.13 -18.74 6.79
C GLU A 103 -10.47 -19.48 6.85
N SER A 104 -11.25 -19.48 5.76
CA SER A 104 -12.61 -20.01 5.77
C SER A 104 -12.71 -21.38 5.08
N PRO A 105 -12.91 -22.49 5.83
CA PRO A 105 -12.97 -23.84 5.27
C PRO A 105 -14.22 -24.10 4.42
N ARG A 106 -15.13 -23.12 4.30
CA ARG A 106 -16.33 -23.19 3.44
C ARG A 106 -16.09 -22.70 2.03
N ILE A 107 -14.99 -21.98 1.79
CA ILE A 107 -14.64 -21.48 0.47
C ILE A 107 -13.84 -22.58 -0.23
N ASN A 108 -14.44 -23.17 -1.28
CA ASN A 108 -13.84 -24.26 -2.05
C ASN A 108 -13.18 -23.76 -3.35
N LEU A 109 -12.72 -22.51 -3.33
CA LEU A 109 -11.99 -21.86 -4.42
C LEU A 109 -10.55 -21.63 -3.96
N ASP A 110 -9.62 -21.59 -4.90
CA ASP A 110 -8.29 -21.10 -4.61
C ASP A 110 -8.37 -19.64 -4.12
N PRO A 111 -7.56 -19.23 -3.11
CA PRO A 111 -7.62 -17.87 -2.57
C PRO A 111 -7.42 -16.76 -3.60
N GLU A 112 -6.61 -16.98 -4.64
CA GLU A 112 -6.41 -16.01 -5.72
C GLU A 112 -7.67 -15.91 -6.59
N ASP A 113 -8.23 -17.06 -7.01
CA ASP A 113 -9.45 -17.10 -7.81
C ASP A 113 -10.65 -16.48 -7.08
N PHE A 114 -10.76 -16.73 -5.76
CA PHE A 114 -11.80 -16.12 -4.94
C PHE A 114 -11.65 -14.60 -4.86
N ALA A 115 -10.42 -14.10 -4.65
CA ALA A 115 -10.17 -12.67 -4.53
C ALA A 115 -10.44 -11.91 -5.83
N LEU A 116 -10.04 -12.47 -6.97
CA LEU A 116 -10.34 -11.92 -8.30
C LEU A 116 -11.84 -11.89 -8.55
N THR A 117 -12.53 -13.02 -8.31
CA THR A 117 -13.99 -13.12 -8.49
C THR A 117 -14.74 -12.12 -7.60
N PHE A 118 -14.32 -11.98 -6.34
CA PHE A 118 -14.94 -11.04 -5.41
C PHE A 118 -14.76 -9.59 -5.85
N GLN A 119 -13.58 -9.24 -6.37
CA GLN A 119 -13.30 -7.92 -6.90
C GLN A 119 -14.14 -7.61 -8.14
N ASP A 120 -14.28 -8.56 -9.07
CA ASP A 120 -15.10 -8.40 -10.26
C ASP A 120 -16.58 -8.20 -9.91
N LEU A 121 -17.10 -8.93 -8.92
CA LEU A 121 -18.46 -8.74 -8.41
C LEU A 121 -18.65 -7.36 -7.78
N PHE A 122 -17.65 -6.89 -7.03
CA PHE A 122 -17.70 -5.55 -6.44
C PHE A 122 -17.74 -4.46 -7.52
N ASP A 123 -16.91 -4.60 -8.56
CA ASP A 123 -16.90 -3.66 -9.69
C ASP A 123 -18.25 -3.63 -10.43
N GLN A 124 -18.89 -4.80 -10.61
CA GLN A 124 -20.22 -4.89 -11.21
C GLN A 124 -21.30 -4.19 -10.36
N LEU A 125 -21.26 -4.36 -9.04
CA LEU A 125 -22.22 -3.71 -8.13
C LEU A 125 -22.07 -2.19 -8.16
N GLN A 126 -20.84 -1.67 -8.20
CA GLN A 126 -20.59 -0.24 -8.29
C GLN A 126 -21.11 0.34 -9.60
N GLN A 127 -20.90 -0.33 -10.74
CA GLN A 127 -21.43 0.11 -12.03
C GLN A 127 -22.96 0.18 -12.04
N GLN A 128 -23.63 -0.82 -11.45
CA GLN A 128 -25.09 -0.81 -11.36
C GLN A 128 -25.62 0.32 -10.48
N GLU A 129 -24.94 0.64 -9.37
CA GLU A 129 -25.32 1.76 -8.51
C GLU A 129 -25.16 3.11 -9.22
N GLU A 130 -24.08 3.30 -9.99
CA GLU A 130 -23.86 4.52 -10.78
C GLU A 130 -24.92 4.71 -11.86
N GLU A 131 -25.21 3.66 -12.64
CA GLU A 131 -26.24 3.70 -13.69
C GLU A 131 -27.64 4.03 -13.12
N GLN A 132 -28.00 3.43 -11.98
CA GLN A 132 -29.28 3.71 -11.32
C GLN A 132 -29.36 5.14 -10.77
N GLN A 133 -28.25 5.69 -10.29
CA GLN A 133 -28.20 7.08 -9.83
C GLN A 133 -28.34 8.05 -10.99
N ASP A 134 -27.63 7.82 -12.09
CA ASP A 134 -27.70 8.67 -13.29
C ASP A 134 -29.10 8.68 -13.89
N GLU A 135 -29.77 7.51 -13.97
CA GLU A 135 -31.15 7.40 -14.46
C GLU A 135 -32.14 8.15 -13.55
N GLN A 136 -31.97 8.05 -12.23
CA GLN A 136 -32.79 8.80 -11.26
C GLN A 136 -32.59 10.31 -11.39
N VAL A 137 -31.35 10.77 -11.54
CA VAL A 137 -31.02 12.19 -11.73
C VAL A 137 -31.64 12.72 -13.03
N ALA A 138 -31.52 11.97 -14.13
CA ALA A 138 -32.12 12.33 -15.41
C ALA A 138 -33.66 12.43 -15.32
N SER A 139 -34.30 11.44 -14.67
CA SER A 139 -35.75 11.43 -14.45
C SER A 139 -36.22 12.64 -13.63
N LEU A 140 -35.51 12.98 -12.54
CA LEU A 140 -35.81 14.17 -11.74
C LEU A 140 -35.61 15.48 -12.51
N ALA A 141 -34.58 15.56 -13.34
CA ALA A 141 -34.33 16.74 -14.18
C ALA A 141 -35.46 16.95 -15.20
N VAL A 142 -35.91 15.88 -15.86
CA VAL A 142 -37.05 15.92 -16.80
C VAL A 142 -38.33 16.37 -16.09
N GLN A 143 -38.63 15.82 -14.90
CA GLN A 143 -39.80 16.23 -14.12
C GLN A 143 -39.78 17.71 -13.74
N ARG A 144 -38.61 18.27 -13.37
CA ARG A 144 -38.46 19.69 -13.04
C ARG A 144 -38.68 20.59 -14.25
N LEU A 145 -38.11 20.23 -15.41
CA LEU A 145 -38.28 20.98 -16.66
C LEU A 145 -39.74 20.99 -17.13
N LEU A 146 -40.45 19.86 -17.02
CA LEU A 146 -41.87 19.77 -17.36
C LEU A 146 -42.76 20.61 -16.41
N ARG A 147 -42.35 20.79 -15.15
CA ARG A 147 -43.05 21.63 -14.17
C ARG A 147 -42.80 23.13 -14.38
N GLU A 148 -41.61 23.51 -14.83
CA GLU A 148 -41.20 24.91 -15.01
C GLU A 148 -41.52 25.47 -16.40
N GLY A 149 -41.61 24.63 -17.43
CA GLY A 149 -41.96 25.03 -18.81
C GLY A 149 -43.45 25.03 -19.15
N GLY A 150 -44.33 24.71 -18.18
CA GLY A 150 -45.78 24.61 -18.38
C GLY A 150 -46.61 25.80 -17.87
N GLY A 151 -45.98 26.96 -17.61
CA GLY A 151 -46.62 28.18 -17.10
C GLY A 151 -46.69 29.30 -18.14
#